data_AF-A0A833FXG1-F1
#
_entry.id   AF-A0A833FXG1-F1
#
_cell.length_a   1.000
_cell.length_b   1.000
_cell.length_c   1.000
_cell.angle_alpha   90.00
_cell.angle_beta   90.00
_cell.angle_gamma   90.00
#
_symmetry.space_group_name_H-M   'P 1'
#
loop_
_entity.id
_entity.type
_entity.pdbx_description
1 polymer ?
#
loop_
_entity_poly.entity_id
_entity_poly.type
_entity_poly.pdbx_seq_one_letter_code
_entity_poly.pdbx_strand_id
1 'polypeptide(L)'
;MAAALDDLLSAEAVRRRARLMLDAALAGKLNAFGVELARLPATAAFVADVIRRNYPSLAVPPHARWRHFVSGGEDRWQAIARSLKVDKQEMARIRFDLAVTSVLLDAGAGPDWRWRDPRTGETIARSEGLALASLAAFESGLFSTDPGRPLRADAMKLRRISAEEIGRAFQASQANPLVGLEGRVEILRRLGAAVLEHPAIFATAGRVGGLADTLAAGGTVSAPAILKALLVGLGGIWINGLTVDGVRLGDTWRHEAIDVAGSTRGLVPFHKLSQWLAYSLIEPLEEAGIVVTDLDGLTGLAEYRNGGLFIDMGVIVPREPSLLARTLAPGEAAIVEWRALTVALLDEIAPLVRNELGKSRSELPLAAILEGGTWAAGRKIARSKRADGGPPIAVASDGTIF
;
A
#
# COMPACT_ATOMS: atom_id res chain seq x y z
N MET A 1 -13.93 3.26 25.81
CA MET A 1 -14.39 2.56 24.59
C MET A 1 -13.74 3.18 23.35
N ALA A 2 -13.98 4.45 23.04
CA ALA A 2 -13.37 5.17 21.90
C ALA A 2 -11.83 5.09 21.89
N ALA A 3 -11.16 5.38 23.01
CA ALA A 3 -9.70 5.32 23.10
C ALA A 3 -9.10 3.94 22.76
N ALA A 4 -9.82 2.85 23.06
CA ALA A 4 -9.37 1.49 22.73
C ALA A 4 -9.55 1.18 21.23
N LEU A 5 -10.55 1.77 20.58
CA LEU A 5 -10.74 1.66 19.13
C LEU A 5 -9.73 2.53 18.37
N ASP A 6 -9.40 3.71 18.90
CA ASP A 6 -8.37 4.60 18.33
C ASP A 6 -6.97 3.97 18.34
N ASP A 7 -6.68 3.07 19.30
CA ASP A 7 -5.45 2.25 19.33
C ASP A 7 -5.30 1.41 18.05
N LEU A 8 -6.42 0.91 17.50
CA LEU A 8 -6.41 0.10 16.27
C LEU A 8 -6.03 0.90 15.03
N LEU A 9 -6.03 2.24 15.10
CA LEU A 9 -5.54 3.11 14.05
C LEU A 9 -4.03 3.34 14.20
N SER A 10 -3.23 2.26 14.21
CA SER A 10 -1.77 2.31 14.36
C SER A 10 -1.08 1.09 13.74
N ALA A 11 0.18 1.24 13.35
CA ALA A 11 1.03 0.12 12.92
C ALA A 11 1.29 -0.87 14.06
N GLU A 12 1.40 -0.38 15.30
CA GLU A 12 1.60 -1.22 16.48
C GLU A 12 0.43 -2.18 16.70
N ALA A 13 -0.81 -1.70 16.59
CA ALA A 13 -2.00 -2.55 16.69
C ALA A 13 -2.03 -3.60 15.58
N VAL A 14 -1.72 -3.22 14.33
CA VAL A 14 -1.61 -4.17 13.19
C VAL A 14 -0.62 -5.29 13.55
N ARG A 15 0.59 -4.94 14.00
CA ARG A 15 1.63 -5.89 14.41
C ARG A 15 1.19 -6.78 15.56
N ARG A 16 0.61 -6.20 16.62
CA ARG A 16 0.08 -6.95 17.78
C ARG A 16 -0.96 -7.98 17.37
N ARG A 17 -1.94 -7.61 16.52
CA ARG A 17 -3.00 -8.54 16.08
C ARG A 17 -2.47 -9.61 15.14
N ALA A 18 -1.55 -9.25 14.24
CA ALA A 18 -0.86 -10.20 13.38
C ALA A 18 -0.08 -11.25 14.20
N ARG A 19 0.62 -10.83 15.25
CA ARG A 19 1.36 -11.74 16.13
C ARG A 19 0.44 -12.71 16.86
N LEU A 20 -0.69 -12.24 17.40
CA LEU A 20 -1.69 -13.12 18.02
C LEU A 20 -2.22 -14.17 17.03
N MET A 21 -2.41 -13.80 15.76
CA MET A 21 -2.82 -14.76 14.72
C MET A 21 -1.73 -15.82 14.47
N LEU A 22 -0.46 -15.40 14.39
CA LEU A 22 0.66 -16.33 14.23
C LEU A 22 0.76 -17.29 15.42
N ASP A 23 0.64 -16.79 16.65
CA ASP A 23 0.65 -17.62 17.86
C ASP A 23 -0.51 -18.63 17.86
N ALA A 24 -1.70 -18.22 17.39
CA ALA A 24 -2.83 -19.13 17.21
C ALA A 24 -2.56 -20.22 16.15
N ALA A 25 -1.88 -19.87 15.05
CA ALA A 25 -1.50 -20.84 14.02
C ALA A 25 -0.51 -21.88 14.54
N LEU A 26 0.51 -21.43 15.28
CA LEU A 26 1.52 -22.29 15.89
C LEU A 26 0.92 -23.21 16.98
N ALA A 27 -0.14 -22.75 17.64
CA ALA A 27 -0.91 -23.57 18.57
C ALA A 27 -1.94 -24.49 17.88
N GLY A 28 -2.00 -24.50 16.54
CA GLY A 28 -2.93 -25.34 15.78
C GLY A 28 -4.40 -24.91 15.87
N LYS A 29 -4.67 -23.64 16.24
CA LYS A 29 -6.02 -23.12 16.48
C LYS A 29 -6.68 -22.45 15.27
N LEU A 30 -5.97 -22.32 14.15
CA LEU A 30 -6.49 -21.74 12.92
C LEU A 30 -7.13 -22.80 12.03
N ASN A 31 -8.22 -22.40 11.37
CA ASN A 31 -9.06 -23.31 10.59
C ASN A 31 -8.64 -23.37 9.13
N ALA A 32 -8.15 -22.25 8.55
CA ALA A 32 -7.83 -22.21 7.12
C ALA A 32 -6.36 -22.54 6.84
N PHE A 33 -5.44 -22.13 7.73
CA PHE A 33 -4.00 -22.30 7.49
C PHE A 33 -3.22 -22.87 8.68
N GLY A 34 -2.16 -23.62 8.37
CA GLY A 34 -1.04 -23.92 9.26
C GLY A 34 0.20 -23.10 8.90
N VAL A 35 1.21 -23.10 9.79
CA VAL A 35 2.48 -22.40 9.58
C VAL A 35 3.67 -23.33 9.82
N GLU A 36 4.58 -23.39 8.85
CA GLU A 36 5.80 -24.19 8.89
C GLU A 36 7.04 -23.29 8.99
N LEU A 37 7.37 -22.85 10.22
CA LEU A 37 8.51 -21.94 10.45
C LEU A 37 9.86 -22.49 9.98
N ALA A 38 10.00 -23.83 9.93
CA ALA A 38 11.21 -24.49 9.40
C ALA A 38 11.48 -24.14 7.92
N ARG A 39 10.50 -23.63 7.17
CA ARG A 39 10.64 -23.17 5.78
C ARG A 39 11.15 -21.72 5.67
N LEU A 40 11.14 -20.94 6.76
CA LEU A 40 11.57 -19.53 6.73
C LEU A 40 13.03 -19.35 6.30
N PRO A 41 14.03 -20.14 6.76
CA PRO A 41 15.42 -19.95 6.32
C PRO A 41 15.59 -20.10 4.80
N ALA A 42 15.00 -21.13 4.20
CA ALA A 42 15.03 -21.32 2.74
C ALA A 42 14.31 -20.19 2.00
N THR A 43 13.22 -19.66 2.57
CA THR A 43 12.49 -18.51 2.03
C THR A 43 13.33 -17.25 2.10
N ALA A 44 14.04 -17.00 3.21
CA ALA A 44 14.92 -15.86 3.38
C ALA A 44 16.10 -15.89 2.39
N ALA A 45 16.73 -17.05 2.20
CA ALA A 45 17.78 -17.24 1.20
C ALA A 45 17.28 -16.95 -0.23
N PHE A 46 16.07 -17.39 -0.57
CA PHE A 46 15.44 -17.07 -1.85
C PHE A 46 15.18 -15.56 -2.02
N VAL A 47 14.66 -14.90 -0.99
CA VAL A 47 14.45 -13.45 -0.99
C VAL A 47 15.78 -12.70 -1.13
N ALA A 48 16.82 -13.13 -0.44
CA ALA A 48 18.16 -12.54 -0.53
C ALA A 48 18.77 -12.72 -1.94
N ASP A 49 18.62 -13.88 -2.58
CA ASP A 49 19.03 -14.07 -3.99
C ASP A 49 18.30 -13.11 -4.93
N VAL A 50 17.00 -12.90 -4.73
CA VAL A 50 16.22 -11.94 -5.52
C VAL A 50 16.73 -10.51 -5.31
N ILE A 51 17.00 -10.11 -4.07
CA ILE A 51 17.58 -8.79 -3.76
C ILE A 51 18.93 -8.61 -4.47
N ARG A 52 19.86 -9.57 -4.34
CA ARG A 52 21.19 -9.47 -4.96
C ARG A 52 21.13 -9.32 -6.48
N ARG A 53 20.18 -9.99 -7.14
CA ARG A 53 20.00 -9.90 -8.61
C ARG A 53 19.41 -8.56 -9.03
N ASN A 54 18.40 -8.08 -8.31
CA ASN A 54 17.69 -6.85 -8.67
C ASN A 54 18.47 -5.59 -8.26
N TYR A 55 19.23 -5.68 -7.17
CA TYR A 55 20.00 -4.59 -6.57
C TYR A 55 21.42 -5.09 -6.21
N PRO A 56 22.33 -5.21 -7.19
CA PRO A 56 23.69 -5.72 -6.95
C PRO A 56 24.50 -4.91 -5.93
N SER A 57 24.21 -3.60 -5.80
CA SER A 57 24.81 -2.73 -4.77
C SER A 57 24.20 -2.88 -3.38
N LEU A 58 23.09 -3.63 -3.27
CA LEU A 58 22.23 -3.72 -2.08
C LEU A 58 21.64 -2.38 -1.62
N ALA A 59 21.71 -1.34 -2.44
CA ALA A 59 21.01 -0.07 -2.23
C ALA A 59 19.56 -0.20 -2.69
N VAL A 60 18.73 -0.83 -1.86
CA VAL A 60 17.32 -1.09 -2.16
C VAL A 60 16.47 0.09 -1.66
N PRO A 61 15.73 0.79 -2.53
CA PRO A 61 14.82 1.85 -2.10
C PRO A 61 13.63 1.28 -1.32
N PRO A 62 12.93 2.10 -0.52
CA PRO A 62 11.71 1.66 0.15
C PRO A 62 10.61 1.29 -0.86
N HIS A 63 9.74 0.35 -0.48
CA HIS A 63 8.57 -0.05 -1.26
C HIS A 63 7.53 1.06 -1.31
N ALA A 64 7.67 1.92 -2.32
CA ALA A 64 6.93 3.16 -2.47
C ALA A 64 6.35 3.32 -3.88
N ARG A 65 5.32 4.15 -4.01
CA ARG A 65 4.66 4.42 -5.29
C ARG A 65 5.62 4.90 -6.37
N TRP A 66 6.62 5.70 -5.99
CA TRP A 66 7.61 6.31 -6.87
C TRP A 66 8.33 5.32 -7.80
N ARG A 67 8.54 4.06 -7.37
CA ARG A 67 9.19 3.05 -8.23
C ARG A 67 8.35 2.70 -9.45
N HIS A 68 7.03 2.86 -9.37
CA HIS A 68 6.11 2.61 -10.48
C HIS A 68 6.05 3.76 -11.50
N PHE A 69 6.66 4.91 -11.23
CA PHE A 69 6.85 5.98 -12.23
C PHE A 69 8.10 5.78 -13.10
N VAL A 70 8.87 4.73 -12.83
CA VAL A 70 10.03 4.35 -13.62
C VAL A 70 9.60 3.30 -14.65
N SER A 71 9.72 3.62 -15.94
CA SER A 71 9.46 2.67 -17.05
C SER A 71 10.54 2.80 -18.12
N GLY A 72 10.98 1.65 -18.66
CA GLY A 72 12.05 1.60 -19.65
C GLY A 72 13.38 2.19 -19.16
N GLY A 73 13.63 2.19 -17.84
CA GLY A 73 14.82 2.78 -17.23
C GLY A 73 14.76 4.31 -17.02
N GLU A 74 13.67 4.96 -17.40
CA GLU A 74 13.49 6.41 -17.21
C GLU A 74 12.46 6.68 -16.10
N ASP A 75 12.86 7.53 -15.15
CA ASP A 75 11.99 8.06 -14.09
C ASP A 75 11.18 9.26 -14.61
N ARG A 76 9.89 9.01 -14.88
CA ARG A 76 8.99 10.02 -15.45
C ARG A 76 8.68 11.16 -14.48
N TRP A 77 8.67 10.88 -13.18
CA TRP A 77 8.48 11.93 -12.17
C TRP A 77 9.70 12.84 -12.12
N GLN A 78 10.92 12.30 -12.11
CA GLN A 78 12.14 13.11 -12.09
C GLN A 78 12.27 14.03 -13.31
N ALA A 79 11.81 13.59 -14.48
CA ALA A 79 11.74 14.45 -15.67
C ALA A 79 10.84 15.68 -15.44
N ILE A 80 9.66 15.48 -14.84
CA ILE A 80 8.74 16.57 -14.48
C ILE A 80 9.38 17.46 -13.41
N ALA A 81 9.88 16.87 -12.32
CA ALA A 81 10.42 17.58 -11.16
C ALA A 81 11.57 18.53 -11.54
N ARG A 82 12.46 18.12 -12.45
CA ARG A 82 13.57 18.97 -12.94
C ARG A 82 13.12 20.23 -13.67
N SER A 83 11.92 20.23 -14.24
CA SER A 83 11.36 21.41 -14.92
C SER A 83 10.73 22.43 -13.96
N LEU A 84 10.46 22.03 -12.72
CA LEU A 84 9.76 22.86 -11.75
C LEU A 84 10.72 23.82 -11.05
N LYS A 85 10.31 25.09 -10.97
CA LYS A 85 11.02 26.15 -10.24
C LYS A 85 10.25 26.49 -8.96
N VAL A 86 10.28 25.58 -8.00
CA VAL A 86 9.59 25.72 -6.70
C VAL A 86 10.55 25.43 -5.56
N ASP A 87 10.24 25.92 -4.36
CA ASP A 87 10.99 25.55 -3.16
C ASP A 87 10.73 24.09 -2.76
N LYS A 88 11.56 23.58 -1.84
CA LYS A 88 11.47 22.19 -1.38
C LYS A 88 10.15 21.88 -0.67
N GLN A 89 9.52 22.86 -0.03
CA GLN A 89 8.24 22.68 0.66
C GLN A 89 7.10 22.52 -0.35
N GLU A 90 7.03 23.36 -1.37
CA GLU A 90 6.05 23.22 -2.44
C GLU A 90 6.29 21.95 -3.26
N MET A 91 7.56 21.56 -3.50
CA MET A 91 7.88 20.26 -4.09
C MET A 91 7.30 19.11 -3.25
N ALA A 92 7.44 19.15 -1.92
CA ALA A 92 6.84 18.16 -1.04
C ALA A 92 5.30 18.12 -1.16
N ARG A 93 4.63 19.28 -1.18
CA ARG A 93 3.16 19.34 -1.37
C ARG A 93 2.73 18.74 -2.70
N ILE A 94 3.44 19.04 -3.79
CA ILE A 94 3.19 18.47 -5.12
C ILE A 94 3.36 16.95 -5.08
N ARG A 95 4.44 16.47 -4.45
CA ARG A 95 4.71 15.03 -4.32
C ARG A 95 3.66 14.31 -3.49
N PHE A 96 3.15 14.93 -2.43
CA PHE A 96 2.06 14.40 -1.62
C PHE A 96 0.76 14.31 -2.43
N ASP A 97 0.39 15.36 -3.18
CA ASP A 97 -0.78 15.32 -4.06
C ASP A 97 -0.73 14.14 -5.04
N LEU A 98 0.41 13.99 -5.72
CA LEU A 98 0.62 12.89 -6.67
C LEU A 98 0.60 11.53 -5.99
N ALA A 99 1.36 11.35 -4.91
CA ALA A 99 1.49 10.05 -4.24
C ALA A 99 0.13 9.58 -3.69
N VAL A 100 -0.62 10.45 -3.02
CA VAL A 100 -1.92 10.09 -2.44
C VAL A 100 -2.93 9.75 -3.53
N THR A 101 -3.10 10.61 -4.54
CA THR A 101 -4.06 10.34 -5.62
C THR A 101 -3.67 9.08 -6.41
N SER A 102 -2.39 8.89 -6.71
CA SER A 102 -1.91 7.75 -7.48
C SER A 102 -2.00 6.41 -6.72
N VAL A 103 -1.77 6.41 -5.39
CA VAL A 103 -1.92 5.20 -4.57
C VAL A 103 -3.39 4.80 -4.44
N LEU A 104 -4.31 5.75 -4.25
CA LEU A 104 -5.74 5.46 -4.17
C LEU A 104 -6.33 4.99 -5.51
N LEU A 105 -5.70 5.37 -6.62
CA LEU A 105 -6.02 4.87 -7.96
C LEU A 105 -5.34 3.52 -8.28
N ASP A 106 -4.62 2.91 -7.33
CA ASP A 106 -3.98 1.58 -7.48
C ASP A 106 -4.62 0.53 -6.57
N ALA A 107 -5.73 -0.03 -7.04
CA ALA A 107 -6.45 -1.09 -6.35
C ALA A 107 -6.88 -2.19 -7.34
N GLY A 108 -5.92 -2.66 -8.14
CA GLY A 108 -6.17 -3.66 -9.18
C GLY A 108 -6.86 -3.11 -10.45
N ALA A 109 -6.28 -3.37 -11.62
CA ALA A 109 -6.87 -2.95 -12.89
C ALA A 109 -7.75 -4.03 -13.55
N GLY A 110 -7.77 -5.24 -12.98
CA GLY A 110 -8.18 -6.46 -13.69
C GLY A 110 -7.07 -7.00 -14.60
N PRO A 111 -7.23 -8.24 -15.11
CA PRO A 111 -6.22 -8.90 -15.95
C PRO A 111 -6.14 -8.31 -17.37
N ASP A 112 -7.19 -7.63 -17.84
CA ASP A 112 -7.33 -7.22 -19.23
C ASP A 112 -6.92 -5.76 -19.48
N TRP A 113 -7.07 -4.89 -18.50
CA TRP A 113 -6.76 -3.47 -18.66
C TRP A 113 -5.29 -3.23 -19.00
N ARG A 114 -5.05 -2.33 -19.95
CA ARG A 114 -3.73 -1.85 -20.36
C ARG A 114 -3.74 -0.33 -20.49
N TRP A 115 -2.61 0.31 -20.22
CA TRP A 115 -2.39 1.71 -20.52
C TRP A 115 -1.33 1.85 -21.59
N ARG A 116 -1.65 2.60 -22.65
CA ARG A 116 -0.71 2.91 -23.72
C ARG A 116 -0.08 4.26 -23.44
N ASP A 117 1.22 4.28 -23.19
CA ASP A 117 1.97 5.51 -22.97
C ASP A 117 1.86 6.42 -24.21
N PRO A 118 1.27 7.63 -24.10
CA PRO A 118 1.13 8.52 -25.24
C PRO A 118 2.48 9.06 -25.73
N ARG A 119 3.54 9.03 -24.91
CA ARG A 119 4.87 9.52 -25.27
C ARG A 119 5.68 8.47 -26.04
N THR A 120 5.62 7.21 -25.63
CA THR A 120 6.45 6.13 -26.17
C THR A 120 5.69 5.13 -27.03
N GLY A 121 4.35 5.09 -26.91
CA GLY A 121 3.50 4.08 -27.52
C GLY A 121 3.52 2.72 -26.82
N GLU A 122 4.35 2.55 -25.78
CA GLU A 122 4.48 1.31 -25.00
C GLU A 122 3.16 0.96 -24.30
N THR A 123 2.83 -0.33 -24.24
CA THR A 123 1.64 -0.82 -23.55
C THR A 123 2.03 -1.43 -22.20
N ILE A 124 1.53 -0.84 -21.11
CA ILE A 124 1.92 -1.14 -19.74
C ILE A 124 0.67 -1.53 -18.95
N ALA A 125 0.76 -2.57 -18.13
CA ALA A 125 -0.39 -3.12 -17.40
C ALA A 125 -0.21 -3.00 -15.89
N ARG A 126 -1.24 -3.40 -15.12
CA ARG A 126 -1.19 -3.57 -13.66
C ARG A 126 -0.78 -2.26 -12.95
N SER A 127 -0.16 -2.37 -11.77
CA SER A 127 0.21 -1.24 -10.91
C SER A 127 1.13 -0.24 -11.60
N GLU A 128 2.07 -0.72 -12.42
CA GLU A 128 2.97 0.12 -13.22
C GLU A 128 2.19 0.98 -14.23
N GLY A 129 1.24 0.40 -14.97
CA GLY A 129 0.39 1.15 -15.90
C GLY A 129 -0.53 2.15 -15.17
N LEU A 130 -1.12 1.74 -14.04
CA LEU A 130 -1.97 2.62 -13.22
C LEU A 130 -1.18 3.82 -12.67
N ALA A 131 0.11 3.63 -12.34
CA ALA A 131 0.98 4.71 -11.89
C ALA A 131 1.18 5.75 -12.98
N LEU A 132 1.55 5.32 -14.18
CA LEU A 132 1.80 6.23 -15.29
C LEU A 132 0.52 6.92 -15.78
N ALA A 133 -0.62 6.24 -15.78
CA ALA A 133 -1.92 6.85 -16.02
C ALA A 133 -2.25 7.94 -14.99
N SER A 134 -2.00 7.67 -13.70
CA SER A 134 -2.19 8.65 -12.62
C SER A 134 -1.25 9.85 -12.77
N LEU A 135 0.01 9.62 -13.13
CA LEU A 135 1.00 10.66 -13.34
C LEU A 135 0.61 11.56 -14.51
N ALA A 136 0.18 10.96 -15.63
CA ALA A 136 -0.30 11.71 -16.80
C ALA A 136 -1.57 12.53 -16.47
N ALA A 137 -2.50 11.96 -15.70
CA ALA A 137 -3.68 12.67 -15.22
C ALA A 137 -3.32 13.86 -14.31
N PHE A 138 -2.36 13.67 -13.41
CA PHE A 138 -1.87 14.73 -12.53
C PHE A 138 -1.16 15.83 -13.33
N GLU A 139 -0.29 15.47 -14.27
CA GLU A 139 0.42 16.39 -15.15
C GLU A 139 -0.53 17.21 -16.04
N SER A 140 -1.64 16.61 -16.50
CA SER A 140 -2.64 17.32 -17.29
C SER A 140 -3.49 18.31 -16.48
N GLY A 141 -3.28 18.42 -15.16
CA GLY A 141 -4.09 19.26 -14.29
C GLY A 141 -5.45 18.67 -13.92
N LEU A 142 -5.66 17.36 -14.12
CA LEU A 142 -6.98 16.74 -13.92
C LEU A 142 -7.53 16.97 -12.51
N PHE A 143 -6.65 17.02 -11.51
CA PHE A 143 -7.03 17.17 -10.10
C PHE A 143 -6.91 18.61 -9.58
N SER A 144 -6.56 19.58 -10.43
CA SER A 144 -6.44 20.98 -10.02
C SER A 144 -7.67 21.81 -10.38
N THR A 145 -7.94 22.82 -9.56
CA THR A 145 -8.89 23.90 -9.90
C THR A 145 -8.24 25.07 -10.65
N ASP A 146 -6.90 25.10 -10.77
CA ASP A 146 -6.13 26.19 -11.36
C ASP A 146 -5.31 25.70 -12.57
N PRO A 147 -5.68 26.06 -13.81
CA PRO A 147 -4.92 25.71 -15.01
C PRO A 147 -3.47 26.21 -15.02
N GLY A 148 -3.16 27.28 -14.28
CA GLY A 148 -1.80 27.80 -14.12
C GLY A 148 -0.95 26.99 -13.14
N ARG A 149 -1.57 26.08 -12.36
CA ARG A 149 -0.91 25.23 -11.36
C ARG A 149 -1.37 23.77 -11.47
N PRO A 150 -1.10 23.10 -12.61
CA PRO A 150 -1.69 21.79 -12.91
C PRO A 150 -1.28 20.69 -11.91
N LEU A 151 -0.08 20.78 -11.33
CA LEU A 151 0.46 19.78 -10.41
C LEU A 151 -0.11 19.93 -8.98
N ARG A 152 -1.43 19.86 -8.86
CA ARG A 152 -2.18 19.97 -7.61
C ARG A 152 -3.33 18.96 -7.55
N ALA A 153 -3.63 18.49 -6.34
CA ALA A 153 -4.85 17.74 -6.05
C ALA A 153 -5.74 18.55 -5.10
N ASP A 154 -6.52 19.46 -5.69
CA ASP A 154 -7.39 20.38 -4.95
C ASP A 154 -8.68 19.66 -4.51
N ALA A 155 -9.04 19.82 -3.23
CA ALA A 155 -10.17 19.13 -2.62
C ALA A 155 -11.49 19.37 -3.38
N MET A 156 -11.68 20.61 -3.85
CA MET A 156 -12.86 21.02 -4.61
C MET A 156 -12.96 20.35 -5.98
N LYS A 157 -11.82 20.09 -6.66
CA LYS A 157 -11.81 19.36 -7.93
C LYS A 157 -12.06 17.87 -7.69
N LEU A 158 -11.41 17.29 -6.68
CA LEU A 158 -11.59 15.89 -6.30
C LEU A 158 -13.05 15.54 -5.98
N ARG A 159 -13.77 16.40 -5.23
CA ARG A 159 -15.21 16.22 -4.93
C ARG A 159 -16.12 16.14 -6.17
N ARG A 160 -15.66 16.63 -7.32
CA ARG A 160 -16.44 16.73 -8.56
C ARG A 160 -15.91 15.85 -9.68
N ILE A 161 -14.82 15.09 -9.44
CA ILE A 161 -14.24 14.20 -10.44
C ILE A 161 -15.28 13.17 -10.89
N SER A 162 -15.29 12.84 -12.17
CA SER A 162 -16.24 11.90 -12.77
C SER A 162 -15.57 10.63 -13.28
N ALA A 163 -16.38 9.58 -13.46
CA ALA A 163 -15.92 8.33 -14.07
C ALA A 163 -15.49 8.52 -15.53
N GLU A 164 -16.10 9.45 -16.26
CA GLU A 164 -15.68 9.78 -17.62
C GLU A 164 -14.28 10.41 -17.63
N GLU A 165 -14.00 11.35 -16.73
CA GLU A 165 -12.70 11.99 -16.60
C GLU A 165 -11.59 11.01 -16.25
N ILE A 166 -11.80 10.17 -15.22
CA ILE A 166 -10.84 9.12 -14.85
C ILE A 166 -10.72 8.08 -15.96
N GLY A 167 -11.85 7.64 -16.52
CA GLY A 167 -11.89 6.67 -17.60
C GLY A 167 -11.09 7.12 -18.81
N ARG A 168 -11.21 8.40 -19.21
CA ARG A 168 -10.42 8.96 -20.31
C ARG A 168 -8.93 8.98 -20.00
N ALA A 169 -8.53 9.45 -18.81
CA ALA A 169 -7.13 9.50 -18.40
C ALA A 169 -6.49 8.10 -18.29
N PHE A 170 -7.28 7.12 -17.86
CA PHE A 170 -6.87 5.72 -17.72
C PHE A 170 -7.16 4.87 -18.97
N GLN A 171 -7.63 5.48 -20.06
CA GLN A 171 -7.96 4.81 -21.32
C GLN A 171 -8.97 3.66 -21.16
N ALA A 172 -9.85 3.75 -20.16
CA ALA A 172 -10.88 2.77 -19.88
C ALA A 172 -11.99 2.83 -20.93
N SER A 173 -12.37 1.68 -21.46
CA SER A 173 -13.47 1.52 -22.40
C SER A 173 -14.03 0.11 -22.33
N GLN A 174 -15.07 -0.21 -23.10
CA GLN A 174 -15.56 -1.58 -23.19
C GLN A 174 -14.50 -2.57 -23.72
N ALA A 175 -13.63 -2.13 -24.63
CA ALA A 175 -12.54 -2.95 -25.16
C ALA A 175 -11.27 -2.95 -24.29
N ASN A 176 -11.21 -2.06 -23.29
CA ASN A 176 -10.11 -1.95 -22.33
C ASN A 176 -10.68 -1.69 -20.93
N PRO A 177 -11.38 -2.67 -20.34
CA PRO A 177 -12.17 -2.44 -19.13
C PRO A 177 -11.26 -2.23 -17.92
N LEU A 178 -11.44 -1.10 -17.22
CA LEU A 178 -10.79 -0.87 -15.92
C LEU A 178 -11.73 -1.31 -14.80
N VAL A 179 -11.38 -2.39 -14.10
CA VAL A 179 -12.16 -2.87 -12.95
C VAL A 179 -12.19 -1.82 -11.84
N GLY A 180 -13.37 -1.58 -11.27
CA GLY A 180 -13.55 -0.71 -10.11
C GLY A 180 -13.47 0.80 -10.39
N LEU A 181 -13.67 1.25 -11.63
CA LEU A 181 -13.61 2.66 -12.02
C LEU A 181 -14.50 3.57 -11.14
N GLU A 182 -15.72 3.15 -10.85
CA GLU A 182 -16.69 3.87 -10.03
C GLU A 182 -16.23 3.96 -8.58
N GLY A 183 -15.68 2.86 -8.04
CA GLY A 183 -15.09 2.83 -6.70
C GLY A 183 -13.91 3.78 -6.55
N ARG A 184 -13.07 3.89 -7.60
CA ARG A 184 -11.96 4.86 -7.66
C ARG A 184 -12.43 6.30 -7.60
N VAL A 185 -13.44 6.63 -8.40
CA VAL A 185 -14.03 7.98 -8.42
C VAL A 185 -14.61 8.33 -7.06
N GLU A 186 -15.35 7.40 -6.44
CA GLU A 186 -15.94 7.63 -5.13
C GLU A 186 -14.87 7.82 -4.05
N ILE A 187 -13.79 7.04 -4.06
CA ILE A 187 -12.65 7.25 -3.15
C ILE A 187 -12.03 8.64 -3.33
N LEU A 188 -11.84 9.11 -4.56
CA LEU A 188 -11.30 10.45 -4.81
C LEU A 188 -12.27 11.55 -4.33
N ARG A 189 -13.57 11.38 -4.53
CA ARG A 189 -14.58 12.34 -4.03
C ARG A 189 -14.56 12.42 -2.51
N ARG A 190 -14.47 11.27 -1.84
CA ARG A 190 -14.34 11.21 -0.38
C ARG A 190 -13.02 11.75 0.12
N LEU A 191 -11.91 11.57 -0.60
CA LEU A 191 -10.65 12.25 -0.31
C LEU A 191 -10.84 13.77 -0.33
N GLY A 192 -11.50 14.30 -1.37
CA GLY A 192 -11.81 15.74 -1.43
C GLY A 192 -12.69 16.22 -0.27
N ALA A 193 -13.65 15.40 0.20
CA ALA A 193 -14.44 15.72 1.40
C ALA A 193 -13.58 15.70 2.67
N ALA A 194 -12.76 14.65 2.86
CA ALA A 194 -11.90 14.49 4.02
C ALA A 194 -10.88 15.63 4.17
N VAL A 195 -10.31 16.12 3.07
CA VAL A 195 -9.40 17.27 3.09
C VAL A 195 -10.09 18.52 3.65
N LEU A 196 -11.37 18.75 3.31
CA LEU A 196 -12.13 19.89 3.80
C LEU A 196 -12.63 19.72 5.25
N GLU A 197 -12.93 18.48 5.65
CA GLU A 197 -13.38 18.15 7.02
C GLU A 197 -12.22 18.19 8.03
N HIS A 198 -10.97 18.05 7.58
CA HIS A 198 -9.77 18.00 8.43
C HIS A 198 -8.74 19.09 8.10
N PRO A 199 -9.08 20.39 8.18
CA PRO A 199 -8.17 21.48 7.83
C PRO A 199 -6.93 21.56 8.72
N ALA A 200 -6.99 21.03 9.95
CA ALA A 200 -5.84 20.92 10.84
C ALA A 200 -4.80 19.87 10.37
N ILE A 201 -5.23 18.87 9.59
CA ILE A 201 -4.35 17.82 9.04
C ILE A 201 -3.81 18.22 7.67
N PHE A 202 -4.64 18.81 6.82
CA PHE A 202 -4.28 19.15 5.45
C PHE A 202 -3.83 20.60 5.26
N ALA A 203 -3.59 21.33 6.35
CA ALA A 203 -3.36 22.78 6.38
C ALA A 203 -4.48 23.56 5.66
N THR A 204 -4.45 24.90 5.75
CA THR A 204 -5.48 25.75 5.13
C THR A 204 -5.37 25.86 3.60
N ALA A 205 -4.56 25.02 2.96
CA ALA A 205 -4.29 25.07 1.52
C ALA A 205 -5.37 24.43 0.65
N GLY A 206 -6.35 23.72 1.24
CA GLY A 206 -7.49 23.13 0.53
C GLY A 206 -7.12 22.04 -0.48
N ARG A 207 -5.93 21.44 -0.35
CA ARG A 207 -5.39 20.38 -1.22
C ARG A 207 -4.78 19.27 -0.38
N VAL A 208 -4.66 18.10 -0.99
CA VAL A 208 -4.11 16.89 -0.35
C VAL A 208 -2.68 17.12 0.17
N GLY A 209 -1.89 17.89 -0.58
CA GLY A 209 -0.48 18.17 -0.33
C GLY A 209 -0.21 18.95 0.95
N GLY A 210 -1.19 19.64 1.53
CA GLY A 210 -0.98 20.36 2.78
C GLY A 210 -0.78 19.44 4.00
N LEU A 211 -1.01 18.12 3.85
CA LEU A 211 -0.54 17.13 4.83
C LEU A 211 0.98 17.18 5.04
N ALA A 212 1.75 17.54 3.99
CA ALA A 212 3.20 17.70 4.09
C ALA A 212 3.58 18.77 5.13
N ASP A 213 2.83 19.87 5.19
CA ASP A 213 3.09 20.97 6.14
C ASP A 213 2.88 20.53 7.59
N THR A 214 1.79 19.81 7.85
CA THR A 214 1.47 19.27 9.17
C THR A 214 2.54 18.30 9.67
N LEU A 215 3.02 17.41 8.79
CA LEU A 215 4.07 16.45 9.14
C LEU A 215 5.46 17.11 9.25
N ALA A 216 5.68 18.24 8.58
CA ALA A 216 6.94 18.97 8.60
C ALA A 216 7.12 19.90 9.81
N ALA A 217 6.04 20.22 10.54
CA ALA A 217 6.02 21.28 11.57
C ALA A 217 7.11 21.16 12.67
N GLY A 218 7.59 19.94 12.96
CA GLY A 218 8.63 19.68 13.96
C GLY A 218 10.04 19.42 13.41
N GLY A 219 10.25 19.44 12.09
CA GLY A 219 11.54 19.09 11.46
C GLY A 219 11.93 17.60 11.55
N THR A 220 11.21 16.82 12.36
CA THR A 220 11.38 15.36 12.50
C THR A 220 10.02 14.71 12.72
N VAL A 221 9.80 13.56 12.13
CA VAL A 221 8.57 12.76 12.27
C VAL A 221 8.90 11.28 12.25
N SER A 222 8.17 10.45 13.01
CA SER A 222 8.33 9.00 12.91
C SER A 222 7.45 8.44 11.79
N ALA A 223 7.89 7.37 11.13
CA ALA A 223 7.09 6.72 10.09
C ALA A 223 5.70 6.26 10.62
N PRO A 224 5.57 5.73 11.86
CA PRO A 224 4.26 5.48 12.48
C PRO A 224 3.38 6.72 12.63
N ALA A 225 3.96 7.90 12.89
CA ALA A 225 3.19 9.14 12.99
C ALA A 225 2.63 9.59 11.62
N ILE A 226 3.38 9.36 10.52
CA ILE A 226 2.87 9.55 9.15
C ILE A 226 1.64 8.68 8.93
N LEU A 227 1.73 7.38 9.26
CA LEU A 227 0.59 6.47 9.15
C LEU A 227 -0.58 6.93 10.03
N LYS A 228 -0.33 7.33 11.29
CA LYS A 228 -1.39 7.79 12.19
C LYS A 228 -2.14 8.99 11.61
N ALA A 229 -1.42 9.97 11.06
CA ALA A 229 -2.02 11.13 10.41
C ALA A 229 -2.90 10.71 9.22
N LEU A 230 -2.46 9.76 8.40
CA LEU A 230 -3.27 9.20 7.31
C LEU A 230 -4.51 8.47 7.83
N LEU A 231 -4.39 7.63 8.86
CA LEU A 231 -5.52 6.86 9.39
C LEU A 231 -6.59 7.76 10.01
N VAL A 232 -6.18 8.82 10.71
CA VAL A 232 -7.10 9.80 11.29
C VAL A 232 -7.70 10.69 10.19
N GLY A 233 -6.87 11.25 9.31
CA GLY A 233 -7.31 12.22 8.30
C GLY A 233 -8.04 11.61 7.11
N LEU A 234 -7.80 10.33 6.81
CA LEU A 234 -8.38 9.64 5.65
C LEU A 234 -9.25 8.45 6.03
N GLY A 235 -9.50 8.17 7.31
CA GLY A 235 -10.35 7.03 7.73
C GLY A 235 -11.75 7.05 7.10
N GLY A 236 -12.26 8.25 6.75
CA GLY A 236 -13.53 8.46 6.06
C GLY A 236 -13.62 8.05 4.59
N ILE A 237 -12.49 7.82 3.92
CA ILE A 237 -12.51 7.60 2.46
C ILE A 237 -12.94 6.19 2.08
N TRP A 238 -12.80 5.24 3.00
CA TRP A 238 -13.02 3.82 2.72
C TRP A 238 -14.52 3.49 2.69
N ILE A 239 -15.03 3.08 1.52
CA ILE A 239 -16.45 2.78 1.28
C ILE A 239 -16.93 1.61 2.15
N ASN A 240 -16.13 0.55 2.22
CA ASN A 240 -16.42 -0.68 2.95
C ASN A 240 -15.65 -0.76 4.28
N GLY A 241 -15.21 0.39 4.82
CA GLY A 241 -14.45 0.45 6.07
C GLY A 241 -15.31 0.13 7.29
N LEU A 242 -14.82 -0.73 8.17
CA LEU A 242 -15.54 -1.06 9.41
C LEU A 242 -15.66 0.18 10.28
N THR A 243 -16.87 0.46 10.79
CA THR A 243 -17.11 1.49 11.81
C THR A 243 -17.64 0.84 13.08
N VAL A 244 -17.02 1.15 14.22
CA VAL A 244 -17.45 0.66 15.54
C VAL A 244 -17.55 1.85 16.48
N ASP A 245 -18.69 2.03 17.13
CA ASP A 245 -18.95 3.14 18.06
C ASP A 245 -18.57 4.52 17.53
N GLY A 246 -18.81 4.76 16.24
CA GLY A 246 -18.49 6.01 15.53
C GLY A 246 -17.03 6.15 15.07
N VAL A 247 -16.14 5.23 15.45
CA VAL A 247 -14.73 5.22 15.01
C VAL A 247 -14.61 4.47 13.69
N ARG A 248 -14.12 5.15 12.65
CA ARG A 248 -13.89 4.57 11.31
C ARG A 248 -12.56 3.83 11.29
N LEU A 249 -12.62 2.50 11.37
CA LEU A 249 -11.48 1.60 11.43
C LEU A 249 -10.98 1.12 10.05
N GLY A 250 -11.57 1.59 8.96
CA GLY A 250 -11.08 1.34 7.60
C GLY A 250 -10.90 -0.16 7.31
N ASP A 251 -9.71 -0.53 6.85
CA ASP A 251 -9.29 -1.92 6.57
C ASP A 251 -9.01 -2.68 7.87
N THR A 252 -10.09 -2.95 8.61
CA THR A 252 -10.15 -3.73 9.84
C THR A 252 -11.26 -4.76 9.74
N TRP A 253 -10.94 -6.01 10.07
CA TRP A 253 -11.85 -7.15 9.91
C TRP A 253 -12.06 -7.90 11.22
N ARG A 254 -13.01 -8.85 11.22
CA ARG A 254 -13.31 -9.67 12.39
C ARG A 254 -12.72 -11.08 12.24
N HIS A 255 -12.14 -11.60 13.31
CA HIS A 255 -11.69 -12.98 13.39
C HIS A 255 -11.77 -13.53 14.81
N GLU A 256 -12.30 -14.75 14.97
CA GLU A 256 -12.54 -15.37 16.28
C GLU A 256 -11.25 -15.70 17.05
N ALA A 257 -10.15 -15.98 16.33
CA ALA A 257 -8.85 -16.25 16.96
C ALA A 257 -8.28 -15.05 17.74
N ILE A 258 -8.80 -13.83 17.53
CA ILE A 258 -8.40 -12.64 18.28
C ILE A 258 -9.30 -12.48 19.51
N ASP A 259 -9.03 -13.28 20.53
CA ASP A 259 -9.71 -13.18 21.82
C ASP A 259 -8.89 -12.32 22.79
N VAL A 260 -9.12 -11.01 22.74
CA VAL A 260 -8.63 -10.08 23.77
C VAL A 260 -9.77 -9.56 24.61
N ALA A 261 -9.45 -9.10 25.81
CA ALA A 261 -10.42 -8.40 26.65
C ALA A 261 -10.85 -7.05 26.04
N GLY A 262 -12.12 -6.68 26.26
CA GLY A 262 -12.65 -5.36 25.94
C GLY A 262 -13.27 -5.20 24.55
N SER A 263 -13.54 -3.95 24.17
CA SER A 263 -14.32 -3.58 22.98
C SER A 263 -13.61 -3.84 21.64
N THR A 264 -12.34 -4.26 21.66
CA THR A 264 -11.56 -4.58 20.47
C THR A 264 -11.45 -6.08 20.19
N ARG A 265 -12.17 -6.92 20.96
CA ARG A 265 -12.24 -8.36 20.72
C ARG A 265 -12.62 -8.66 19.28
N GLY A 266 -11.91 -9.59 18.68
CA GLY A 266 -12.10 -10.03 17.32
C GLY A 266 -11.60 -9.07 16.24
N LEU A 267 -11.16 -7.85 16.57
CA LEU A 267 -10.77 -6.87 15.55
C LEU A 267 -9.32 -7.04 15.11
N VAL A 268 -9.11 -7.11 13.78
CA VAL A 268 -7.82 -7.28 13.11
C VAL A 268 -7.61 -6.13 12.13
N PRO A 269 -6.87 -5.07 12.48
CA PRO A 269 -6.53 -4.00 11.55
C PRO A 269 -5.39 -4.43 10.63
N PHE A 270 -5.44 -4.00 9.37
CA PHE A 270 -4.35 -4.17 8.40
C PHE A 270 -3.90 -2.85 7.81
N HIS A 271 -4.85 -1.95 7.52
CA HIS A 271 -4.58 -0.62 6.95
C HIS A 271 -3.63 -0.63 5.75
N LYS A 272 -3.67 -1.69 4.92
CA LYS A 272 -2.57 -2.02 4.00
C LYS A 272 -2.28 -0.88 3.03
N LEU A 273 -3.31 -0.26 2.46
CA LEU A 273 -3.13 0.81 1.47
C LEU A 273 -2.61 2.10 2.14
N SER A 274 -3.07 2.43 3.34
CA SER A 274 -2.55 3.55 4.14
C SER A 274 -1.10 3.33 4.58
N GLN A 275 -0.70 2.09 4.89
CA GLN A 275 0.70 1.76 5.18
C GLN A 275 1.60 1.94 3.96
N TRP A 276 1.16 1.49 2.79
CA TRP A 276 1.91 1.70 1.55
C TRP A 276 2.00 3.18 1.15
N LEU A 277 0.91 3.93 1.40
CA LEU A 277 0.91 5.37 1.25
C LEU A 277 1.91 6.02 2.22
N ALA A 278 1.96 5.60 3.50
CA ALA A 278 2.94 6.12 4.46
C ALA A 278 4.38 5.94 3.94
N TYR A 279 4.76 4.75 3.43
CA TYR A 279 6.06 4.54 2.78
C TYR A 279 6.30 5.49 1.60
N SER A 280 5.26 5.77 0.81
CA SER A 280 5.33 6.65 -0.35
C SER A 280 5.50 8.14 0.00
N LEU A 281 5.25 8.53 1.25
CA LEU A 281 5.38 9.91 1.74
C LEU A 281 6.70 10.19 2.45
N ILE A 282 7.53 9.17 2.68
CA ILE A 282 8.83 9.30 3.37
C ILE A 282 9.81 10.13 2.54
N GLU A 283 10.11 9.70 1.30
CA GLU A 283 11.07 10.40 0.44
C GLU A 283 10.70 11.87 0.16
N PRO A 284 9.42 12.23 -0.09
CA PRO A 284 9.00 13.62 -0.17
C PRO A 284 9.33 14.46 1.08
N LEU A 285 9.22 13.88 2.29
CA LEU A 285 9.55 14.59 3.53
C LEU A 285 11.06 14.72 3.71
N GLU A 286 11.82 13.66 3.45
CA GLU A 286 13.28 13.67 3.55
C GLU A 286 13.91 14.69 2.60
N GLU A 287 13.44 14.77 1.35
CA GLU A 287 13.90 15.78 0.39
C GLU A 287 13.49 17.21 0.77
N ALA A 288 12.40 17.38 1.56
CA ALA A 288 12.05 18.66 2.16
C ALA A 288 12.96 19.04 3.36
N GLY A 289 13.87 18.15 3.75
CA GLY A 289 14.76 18.29 4.90
C GLY A 289 14.12 17.93 6.24
N ILE A 290 13.08 17.10 6.22
CA ILE A 290 12.44 16.56 7.42
C ILE A 290 13.04 15.19 7.71
N VAL A 291 13.53 14.98 8.93
CA VAL A 291 14.09 13.68 9.32
C VAL A 291 12.95 12.70 9.58
N VAL A 292 12.90 11.60 8.84
CA VAL A 292 11.96 10.51 9.12
C VAL A 292 12.66 9.43 9.94
N THR A 293 12.07 9.08 11.08
CA THR A 293 12.62 8.10 12.03
C THR A 293 11.76 6.84 12.11
N ASP A 294 12.31 5.77 12.70
CA ASP A 294 11.58 4.54 13.01
C ASP A 294 10.85 3.91 11.80
N LEU A 295 11.57 3.73 10.68
CA LEU A 295 11.02 3.14 9.46
C LEU A 295 10.41 1.74 9.69
N ASP A 296 11.05 0.94 10.55
CA ASP A 296 10.56 -0.39 10.94
C ASP A 296 9.44 -0.35 11.99
N GLY A 297 9.05 0.84 12.45
CA GLY A 297 7.83 1.04 13.23
C GLY A 297 6.58 0.75 12.39
N LEU A 298 6.64 0.99 11.07
CA LEU A 298 5.64 0.52 10.11
C LEU A 298 5.72 -1.00 9.94
N THR A 299 4.66 -1.61 9.39
CA THR A 299 4.60 -3.08 9.22
C THR A 299 4.74 -3.51 7.76
N GLY A 300 4.89 -4.81 7.54
CA GLY A 300 4.78 -5.41 6.22
C GLY A 300 3.38 -5.24 5.61
N LEU A 301 3.27 -5.41 4.30
CA LEU A 301 1.98 -5.25 3.60
C LEU A 301 1.28 -6.59 3.42
N ALA A 302 0.06 -6.70 3.96
CA ALA A 302 -0.83 -7.85 3.85
C ALA A 302 -1.46 -7.99 2.45
N GLU A 303 -0.63 -8.20 1.43
CA GLU A 303 -1.04 -8.28 0.04
C GLU A 303 -0.58 -9.56 -0.66
N TYR A 304 -1.12 -9.80 -1.85
CA TYR A 304 -1.08 -11.10 -2.52
C TYR A 304 0.32 -11.55 -2.98
N ARG A 305 1.29 -10.66 -3.19
CA ARG A 305 2.66 -11.05 -3.54
C ARG A 305 3.44 -11.49 -2.31
N ASN A 306 3.41 -10.71 -1.23
CA ASN A 306 4.03 -11.04 0.05
C ASN A 306 3.40 -12.29 0.67
N GLY A 307 2.07 -12.34 0.74
CA GLY A 307 1.38 -13.51 1.29
C GLY A 307 1.45 -14.73 0.37
N GLY A 308 1.50 -14.50 -0.95
CA GLY A 308 1.69 -15.55 -1.94
C GLY A 308 3.08 -16.18 -1.88
N LEU A 309 4.12 -15.39 -1.59
CA LEU A 309 5.48 -15.90 -1.33
C LEU A 309 5.46 -16.97 -0.23
N PHE A 310 4.82 -16.68 0.91
CA PHE A 310 4.79 -17.62 2.03
C PHE A 310 3.98 -18.89 1.71
N ILE A 311 2.91 -18.79 0.93
CA ILE A 311 2.18 -19.98 0.46
C ILE A 311 3.04 -20.80 -0.49
N ASP A 312 3.62 -20.18 -1.52
CA ASP A 312 4.40 -20.89 -2.52
C ASP A 312 5.70 -21.47 -1.98
N MET A 313 6.30 -20.85 -0.97
CA MET A 313 7.49 -21.39 -0.29
C MET A 313 7.13 -22.38 0.83
N GLY A 314 5.84 -22.65 1.04
CA GLY A 314 5.34 -23.63 2.00
C GLY A 314 5.44 -23.20 3.46
N VAL A 315 5.63 -21.91 3.74
CA VAL A 315 5.61 -21.34 5.09
C VAL A 315 4.18 -21.23 5.61
N ILE A 316 3.24 -20.79 4.77
CA ILE A 316 1.80 -20.84 5.04
C ILE A 316 1.23 -22.04 4.27
N VAL A 317 0.56 -22.96 4.95
CA VAL A 317 0.03 -24.19 4.34
C VAL A 317 -1.48 -24.21 4.49
N PRO A 318 -2.26 -24.28 3.39
CA PRO A 318 -3.71 -24.42 3.50
C PRO A 318 -4.04 -25.77 4.17
N ARG A 319 -4.97 -25.76 5.13
CA ARG A 319 -5.48 -26.99 5.75
C ARG A 319 -6.20 -27.86 4.72
N GLU A 320 -6.95 -27.21 3.85
CA GLU A 320 -7.67 -27.82 2.73
C GLU A 320 -7.16 -27.24 1.40
N PRO A 321 -6.55 -28.05 0.51
CA PRO A 321 -6.01 -27.55 -0.76
C PRO A 321 -7.06 -26.85 -1.66
N SER A 322 -8.32 -27.27 -1.56
CA SER A 322 -9.45 -26.68 -2.30
C SER A 322 -9.70 -25.21 -1.96
N LEU A 323 -9.22 -24.73 -0.82
CA LEU A 323 -9.31 -23.33 -0.42
C LEU A 323 -8.67 -22.40 -1.46
N LEU A 324 -7.53 -22.81 -2.02
CA LEU A 324 -6.78 -22.01 -3.00
C LEU A 324 -7.40 -22.02 -4.40
N ALA A 325 -8.38 -22.89 -4.65
CA ALA A 325 -9.12 -22.94 -5.92
C ALA A 325 -10.30 -21.95 -5.96
N ARG A 326 -10.62 -21.30 -4.84
CA ARG A 326 -11.76 -20.39 -4.70
C ARG A 326 -11.30 -18.93 -4.76
N THR A 327 -12.14 -18.08 -5.34
CA THR A 327 -12.06 -16.63 -5.12
C THR A 327 -12.77 -16.32 -3.81
N LEU A 328 -12.05 -15.72 -2.87
CA LEU A 328 -12.55 -15.42 -1.53
C LEU A 328 -12.77 -13.92 -1.34
N ALA A 329 -13.81 -13.53 -0.60
CA ALA A 329 -14.02 -12.13 -0.26
C ALA A 329 -12.99 -11.64 0.79
N PRO A 330 -12.61 -10.34 0.77
CA PRO A 330 -11.65 -9.77 1.72
C PRO A 330 -11.93 -10.04 3.21
N GLY A 331 -13.20 -10.16 3.58
CA GLY A 331 -13.66 -10.40 4.94
C GLY A 331 -13.89 -11.85 5.33
N GLU A 332 -13.68 -12.81 4.42
CA GLU A 332 -13.74 -14.23 4.79
C GLU A 332 -12.63 -14.55 5.79
N ALA A 333 -12.94 -15.38 6.79
CA ALA A 333 -12.03 -15.72 7.87
C ALA A 333 -10.66 -16.19 7.35
N ALA A 334 -10.64 -17.03 6.32
CA ALA A 334 -9.41 -17.49 5.67
C ALA A 334 -8.54 -16.34 5.12
N ILE A 335 -9.15 -15.31 4.52
CA ILE A 335 -8.40 -14.15 4.04
C ILE A 335 -7.86 -13.33 5.21
N VAL A 336 -8.64 -13.16 6.29
CA VAL A 336 -8.18 -12.46 7.49
C VAL A 336 -7.02 -13.22 8.17
N GLU A 337 -7.10 -14.54 8.28
CA GLU A 337 -5.99 -15.40 8.77
C GLU A 337 -4.73 -15.19 7.91
N TRP A 338 -4.84 -15.42 6.60
CA TRP A 338 -3.71 -15.32 5.68
C TRP A 338 -3.05 -13.94 5.68
N ARG A 339 -3.84 -12.87 5.70
CA ARG A 339 -3.33 -11.49 5.76
C ARG A 339 -2.58 -11.22 7.06
N ALA A 340 -3.12 -11.67 8.20
CA ALA A 340 -2.47 -11.49 9.50
C ALA A 340 -1.19 -12.32 9.62
N LEU A 341 -1.20 -13.57 9.13
CA LEU A 341 0.01 -14.39 9.02
C LEU A 341 1.06 -13.74 8.12
N THR A 342 0.65 -13.17 6.99
CA THR A 342 1.57 -12.46 6.08
C THR A 342 2.30 -11.33 6.81
N VAL A 343 1.58 -10.48 7.55
CA VAL A 343 2.21 -9.37 8.29
C VAL A 343 3.20 -9.90 9.35
N ALA A 344 2.78 -10.88 10.15
CA ALA A 344 3.64 -11.43 11.19
C ALA A 344 4.90 -12.09 10.60
N LEU A 345 4.75 -12.88 9.54
CA LEU A 345 5.87 -13.57 8.89
C LEU A 345 6.83 -12.62 8.16
N LEU A 346 6.37 -11.44 7.74
CA LEU A 346 7.26 -10.38 7.22
C LEU A 346 8.19 -9.84 8.31
N ASP A 347 7.71 -9.71 9.55
CA ASP A 347 8.57 -9.34 10.68
C ASP A 347 9.55 -10.48 11.04
N GLU A 348 9.13 -11.75 10.95
CA GLU A 348 10.00 -12.92 11.21
C GLU A 348 11.08 -13.13 10.13
N ILE A 349 10.77 -12.90 8.86
CA ILE A 349 11.72 -13.14 7.76
C ILE A 349 12.74 -12.01 7.60
N ALA A 350 12.40 -10.78 7.99
CA ALA A 350 13.27 -9.61 7.88
C ALA A 350 14.67 -9.79 8.51
N PRO A 351 14.82 -10.24 9.77
CA PRO A 351 16.14 -10.49 10.36
C PRO A 351 16.90 -11.62 9.63
N LEU A 352 16.22 -12.64 9.11
CA LEU A 352 16.87 -13.71 8.36
C LEU A 352 17.44 -13.22 7.02
N VAL A 353 16.68 -12.40 6.29
CA VAL A 353 17.14 -11.79 5.03
C VAL A 353 18.32 -10.86 5.26
N ARG A 354 18.29 -10.08 6.35
CA ARG A 354 19.41 -9.23 6.76
C ARG A 354 20.67 -10.03 7.04
N ASN A 355 20.55 -11.16 7.74
CA ASN A 355 21.67 -12.05 8.01
C ASN A 355 22.26 -12.63 6.72
N GLU A 356 21.41 -13.09 5.79
CA GLU A 356 21.84 -13.56 4.47
C GLU A 356 22.64 -12.49 3.69
N LEU A 357 22.24 -11.22 3.81
CA LEU A 357 22.85 -10.11 3.08
C LEU A 357 23.98 -9.40 3.86
N GLY A 358 24.25 -9.80 5.10
CA GLY A 358 25.20 -9.11 5.97
C GLY A 358 24.83 -7.65 6.22
N LYS A 359 23.54 -7.35 6.38
CA LYS A 359 23.02 -5.99 6.55
C LYS A 359 22.42 -5.76 7.93
N SER A 360 22.61 -4.56 8.46
CA SER A 360 21.93 -4.12 9.68
C SER A 360 20.49 -3.69 9.41
N ARG A 361 19.73 -3.48 10.50
CA ARG A 361 18.35 -2.97 10.43
C ARG A 361 18.25 -1.60 9.77
N SER A 362 19.23 -0.72 10.00
CA SER A 362 19.26 0.63 9.42
C SER A 362 19.69 0.65 7.95
N GLU A 363 20.58 -0.26 7.53
CA GLU A 363 20.99 -0.36 6.12
C GLU A 363 19.94 -1.02 5.23
N LEU A 364 19.14 -1.93 5.79
CA LEU A 364 18.09 -2.64 5.06
C LEU A 364 16.80 -2.68 5.92
N PRO A 365 16.06 -1.55 5.99
CA PRO A 365 14.80 -1.48 6.72
C PRO A 365 13.74 -2.38 6.08
N LEU A 366 12.67 -2.69 6.82
CA LEU A 366 11.59 -3.56 6.36
C LEU A 366 11.01 -3.08 5.03
N ALA A 367 10.81 -1.77 4.87
CA ALA A 367 10.34 -1.16 3.62
C ALA A 367 11.18 -1.55 2.39
N ALA A 368 12.51 -1.67 2.55
CA ALA A 368 13.42 -2.06 1.49
C ALA A 368 13.38 -3.58 1.23
N ILE A 369 13.23 -4.38 2.30
CA ILE A 369 13.01 -5.84 2.19
C ILE A 369 11.71 -6.14 1.44
N LEU A 370 10.68 -5.29 1.56
CA LEU A 370 9.46 -5.44 0.77
C LEU A 370 9.72 -5.23 -0.73
N GLU A 371 10.33 -4.10 -1.12
CA GLU A 371 10.51 -3.69 -2.53
C GLU A 371 11.32 -4.71 -3.33
N GLY A 372 12.62 -4.80 -3.02
CA GLY A 372 13.54 -5.66 -3.74
C GLY A 372 13.50 -7.11 -3.29
N GLY A 373 12.83 -7.40 -2.17
CA GLY A 373 12.78 -8.71 -1.55
C GLY A 373 11.42 -9.39 -1.69
N THR A 374 10.61 -9.40 -0.64
CA THR A 374 9.45 -10.29 -0.52
C THR A 374 8.41 -10.09 -1.62
N TRP A 375 8.17 -8.85 -2.04
CA TRP A 375 7.20 -8.55 -3.09
C TRP A 375 7.70 -8.99 -4.47
N ALA A 376 8.98 -8.73 -4.79
CA ALA A 376 9.62 -9.20 -6.02
C ALA A 376 9.77 -10.73 -6.05
N ALA A 377 10.14 -11.33 -4.93
CA ALA A 377 10.29 -12.77 -4.75
C ALA A 377 8.95 -13.49 -4.91
N GLY A 378 7.87 -12.95 -4.32
CA GLY A 378 6.51 -13.44 -4.51
C GLY A 378 6.10 -13.50 -5.98
N ARG A 379 6.41 -12.44 -6.76
CA ARG A 379 6.17 -12.46 -8.21
C ARG A 379 7.02 -13.50 -8.95
N LYS A 380 8.30 -13.65 -8.56
CA LYS A 380 9.21 -14.61 -9.20
C LYS A 380 8.77 -16.05 -8.96
N ILE A 381 8.44 -16.42 -7.72
CA ILE A 381 8.01 -17.78 -7.41
C ILE A 381 6.64 -18.09 -8.05
N ALA A 382 5.71 -17.13 -8.04
CA ALA A 382 4.40 -17.31 -8.68
C ALA A 382 4.52 -17.68 -10.17
N ARG A 383 5.39 -16.97 -10.92
CA ARG A 383 5.68 -17.28 -12.34
C ARG A 383 6.32 -18.64 -12.55
N SER A 384 7.11 -19.13 -11.60
CA SER A 384 7.70 -20.47 -11.69
C SER A 384 6.69 -21.59 -11.47
N LYS A 385 5.58 -21.30 -10.79
CA LYS A 385 4.57 -22.30 -10.41
C LYS A 385 3.29 -22.25 -11.24
N ARG A 386 2.96 -21.11 -11.84
CA ARG A 386 1.71 -20.90 -12.60
C ARG A 386 1.98 -20.11 -13.87
N ALA A 387 1.36 -20.52 -14.97
CA ALA A 387 1.58 -19.95 -16.30
C ALA A 387 1.16 -18.47 -16.40
N ASP A 388 0.11 -18.07 -15.67
CA ASP A 388 -0.37 -16.68 -15.60
C ASP A 388 0.50 -15.79 -14.68
N GLY A 389 1.39 -16.41 -13.88
CA GLY A 389 2.18 -15.75 -12.85
C GLY A 389 1.34 -15.13 -11.73
N GLY A 390 0.10 -15.58 -11.55
CA GLY A 390 -0.82 -15.09 -10.53
C GLY A 390 -0.46 -15.58 -9.11
N PRO A 391 -0.89 -14.85 -8.06
CA PRO A 391 -0.70 -15.30 -6.69
C PRO A 391 -1.43 -16.64 -6.45
N PRO A 392 -0.98 -17.47 -5.49
CA PRO A 392 -1.59 -18.77 -5.21
C PRO A 392 -2.95 -18.68 -4.50
N ILE A 393 -3.40 -17.47 -4.13
CA ILE A 393 -4.68 -17.21 -3.48
C ILE A 393 -5.42 -16.10 -4.23
N ALA A 394 -6.69 -16.34 -4.56
CA ALA A 394 -7.53 -15.40 -5.29
C ALA A 394 -8.45 -14.64 -4.31
N VAL A 395 -8.36 -13.31 -4.33
CA VAL A 395 -9.18 -12.43 -3.50
C VAL A 395 -10.08 -11.60 -4.41
N ALA A 396 -11.37 -11.53 -4.10
CA ALA A 396 -12.30 -10.65 -4.80
C ALA A 396 -11.89 -9.19 -4.58
N SER A 397 -11.81 -8.41 -5.66
CA SER A 397 -11.50 -6.98 -5.61
C SER A 397 -12.70 -6.18 -6.11
N ASP A 398 -13.00 -5.09 -5.39
CA ASP A 398 -13.97 -4.06 -5.76
C ASP A 398 -13.29 -2.76 -6.22
N GLY A 399 -11.96 -2.76 -6.39
CA GLY A 399 -11.21 -1.57 -6.72
C GLY A 399 -10.88 -0.65 -5.54
N THR A 400 -10.95 -1.12 -4.29
CA THR A 400 -10.68 -0.29 -3.11
C THR A 400 -9.53 -0.76 -2.20
N ILE A 401 -9.40 -2.07 -1.94
CA ILE A 401 -8.40 -2.64 -1.00
C ILE A 401 -7.34 -3.52 -1.71
N PHE A 402 -7.77 -4.31 -2.71
CA PHE A 402 -6.97 -5.36 -3.36
C PHE A 402 -6.74 -5.12 -4.85
#